data_AF-A0A8T7AP16-F1
#
_entry.id   AF-A0A8T7AP16-F1
#
_cell.length_a   1.000
_cell.length_b   1.000
_cell.length_c   1.000
_cell.angle_alpha   90.00
_cell.angle_beta   90.00
_cell.angle_gamma   90.00
#
_symmetry.space_group_name_H-M   'P 1'
#
loop_
_entity.id
_entity.type
_entity.pdbx_description
1 polymer ?
#
loop_
_entity_poly.entity_id
_entity_poly.type
_entity_poly.pdbx_seq_one_letter_code
_entity_poly.pdbx_strand_id
1 'polypeptide(L)' 'QGASASQIQTVSFGEERPASFGSTEQDYALNRRVEIVYIN' A
#
# COMPACT_ATOMS: atom_id res chain seq x y z
N GLN A 1 16.03 -12.11 14.43
CA GLN A 1 14.88 -11.95 15.35
C GLN A 1 14.08 -10.75 14.86
N GLY A 2 12.75 -10.80 14.88
CA GLY A 2 11.84 -9.80 14.33
C GLY A 2 10.38 -10.17 14.56
N ALA A 3 9.44 -9.40 13.98
CA ALA A 3 8.01 -9.72 14.05
C ALA A 3 7.72 -11.14 13.56
N SER A 4 6.83 -11.86 14.25
CA SER A 4 6.41 -13.18 13.82
C SER A 4 5.52 -13.07 12.58
N ALA A 5 5.55 -14.07 11.70
CA ALA A 5 4.72 -14.09 10.50
C ALA A 5 3.22 -13.96 10.81
N SER A 6 2.77 -14.45 11.98
CA SER A 6 1.39 -14.32 12.46
C SER A 6 0.96 -12.89 12.79
N GLN A 7 1.88 -11.95 12.96
CA GLN A 7 1.59 -10.53 13.22
C GLN A 7 1.38 -9.73 11.93
N ILE A 8 1.57 -10.34 10.76
CA ILE A 8 1.56 -9.65 9.46
C ILE A 8 0.48 -10.25 8.57
N GLN A 9 -0.35 -9.38 8.00
CA GLN A 9 -1.27 -9.71 6.92
C GLN A 9 -0.93 -8.85 5.69
N THR A 10 -0.92 -9.46 4.51
CA THR A 10 -0.65 -8.77 3.25
C THR A 10 -1.88 -8.82 2.36
N VAL A 11 -2.28 -7.66 1.84
CA VAL A 11 -3.37 -7.51 0.86
C VAL A 11 -2.85 -6.68 -0.30
N SER A 12 -3.10 -7.12 -1.53
CA SER A 12 -2.77 -6.36 -2.75
C SER A 12 -4.03 -5.69 -3.28
N PHE A 13 -3.97 -4.37 -3.47
CA PHE A 13 -5.07 -3.59 -4.04
C PHE A 13 -4.87 -3.23 -5.52
N GLY A 14 -3.72 -3.53 -6.11
CA GLY A 14 -3.40 -3.09 -7.47
C GLY A 14 -3.66 -1.60 -7.65
N GLU A 15 -4.41 -1.24 -8.69
CA GLU A 15 -4.79 0.14 -9.02
C GLU A 15 -6.13 0.58 -8.41
N GLU A 16 -6.80 -0.29 -7.65
CA GLU A 16 -8.19 -0.04 -7.18
C GLU A 16 -8.29 1.02 -6.08
N ARG A 17 -7.18 1.36 -5.41
CA ARG A 17 -7.12 2.34 -4.31
C ARG A 17 -5.99 3.37 -4.52
N PRO A 18 -6.12 4.27 -5.50
CA PRO A 18 -5.10 5.27 -5.78
C PRO A 18 -5.04 6.34 -4.67
N ALA A 19 -3.83 6.86 -4.42
CA ALA A 19 -3.62 8.04 -3.60
C ALA A 19 -3.89 9.33 -4.41
N SER A 20 -3.64 9.29 -5.72
CA SER A 20 -4.01 10.35 -6.66
C SER A 20 -4.75 9.76 -7.87
N PHE A 21 -5.86 10.39 -8.26
CA PHE A 21 -6.72 9.90 -9.34
C PHE A 21 -6.29 10.33 -10.75
N GLY A 22 -5.26 11.18 -10.86
CA GLY A 22 -4.77 11.63 -12.16
C GLY A 22 -3.94 10.56 -12.89
N SER A 23 -3.58 10.88 -14.14
CA SER A 23 -2.83 9.99 -15.04
C SER A 23 -1.48 10.56 -15.46
N THR A 24 -0.93 11.48 -14.66
CA THR A 24 0.42 12.02 -14.87
C THR A 24 1.48 11.14 -14.22
N GLU A 25 2.75 11.29 -14.60
CA GLU A 25 3.85 10.59 -13.95
C GLU A 25 3.94 10.90 -12.45
N GLN A 26 3.56 12.11 -12.05
CA GLN A 26 3.47 12.50 -10.65
C GLN A 26 2.39 11.71 -9.91
N ASP A 27 1.22 11.52 -10.53
CA ASP A 27 0.13 10.70 -9.95
C ASP A 27 0.55 9.24 -9.80
N TYR A 28 1.17 8.68 -10.84
CA TYR A 28 1.68 7.31 -10.80
C TYR A 28 2.79 7.13 -9.76
N ALA A 29 3.65 8.14 -9.56
CA ALA A 29 4.65 8.12 -8.50
C ALA A 29 4.02 8.08 -7.10
N LEU A 30 2.91 8.78 -6.88
CA LEU A 30 2.15 8.70 -5.62
C LEU A 30 1.44 7.35 -5.45
N ASN A 31 0.97 6.74 -6.54
CA ASN A 31 0.20 5.50 -6.50
C ASN A 31 1.04 4.23 -6.29
N ARG A 32 2.31 4.23 -6.73
CA ARG A 32 3.26 3.13 -6.47
C ARG A 32 3.74 3.16 -5.01
N ARG A 33 2.90 2.67 -4.10
CA ARG A 33 3.15 2.73 -2.65
C ARG A 33 2.77 1.46 -1.91
N VAL A 34 3.24 1.37 -0.66
CA VAL A 34 2.82 0.40 0.34
C VAL A 34 2.35 1.17 1.57
N GLU A 35 1.24 0.73 2.18
CA GLU A 35 0.72 1.29 3.43
C GLU A 35 0.85 0.26 4.55
N ILE A 36 1.37 0.69 5.71
CA ILE A 36 1.44 -0.13 6.92
C ILE A 36 0.27 0.28 7.82
N VAL A 37 -0.72 -0.60 7.94
CA VAL A 37 -1.91 -0.38 8.78
C VAL A 37 -1.80 -1.22 10.04
N TYR A 38 -1.87 -0.56 11.20
CA TYR A 38 -1.93 -1.23 12.49
C TYR A 38 -3.39 -1.53 12.85
N ILE A 39 -3.65 -2.77 13.26
CA ILE A 39 -4.95 -3.26 13.71
C ILE A 39 -4.85 -3.59 15.20
N ASN A 40 -5.85 -3.16 15.98
CA ASN A 40 -5.91 -3.33 17.43
C ASN A 40 -6.34 -4.74 17.83
#